data_AF-A0A5J4WPU5-F1
#
_entry.id   AF-A0A5J4WPU5-F1
#
_cell.length_a   1.000
_cell.length_b   1.000
_cell.length_c   1.000
_cell.angle_alpha   90.00
_cell.angle_beta   90.00
_cell.angle_gamma   90.00
#
_symmetry.space_group_name_H-M   'P 1'
#
loop_
_entity.id
_entity.type
_entity.pdbx_description
1 polymer ?
#
loop_
_entity_poly.entity_id
_entity_poly.type
_entity_poly.pdbx_seq_one_letter_code
_entity_poly.pdbx_strand_id
1 'polypeptide(L)'
;MVGDYKENFQLSQLIDYFSFQFFDRSPVSCLTFVVYFGGELGTTKRVYTVLSRVLNHTSQVVLQCLESILKRSEFTSINSIKWWSDGGPCFKSGEFALKLLSGIQISEIKSITFKLNYFEPQHGKLDVDSIFGIYANLLKHNLPSSGINSLHELMDFLLVEAPECLQQTIIEYDVDKLNERVQNLKVDNFKKYLNFEVVDNILYSRLTSDETEPASVSPFKSMKGKVKAQLKKSDVSIDKENMEKELVQYELEQLLNKQSISQFNSQQEI
;
A
#
# COMPACT_ATOMS: atom_id res chain seq x y z
N MET A 1 -3.71 6.88 8.10
CA MET A 1 -3.20 6.37 6.81
C MET A 1 -4.36 6.28 5.85
N VAL A 2 -4.19 6.79 4.64
CA VAL A 2 -5.16 6.72 3.53
C VAL A 2 -4.53 5.93 2.40
N GLY A 3 -5.23 4.95 1.83
CA GLY A 3 -4.71 4.15 0.70
C GLY A 3 -5.66 4.14 -0.47
N ASP A 4 -5.11 4.22 -1.69
CA ASP A 4 -5.88 4.09 -2.92
C ASP A 4 -5.07 3.54 -4.10
N TYR A 5 -5.76 3.03 -5.12
CA TYR A 5 -5.19 2.69 -6.41
C TYR A 5 -5.42 3.79 -7.44
N LYS A 6 -4.40 4.06 -8.26
CA LYS A 6 -4.58 4.72 -9.54
C LYS A 6 -5.05 3.69 -10.56
N GLU A 7 -5.93 4.09 -11.48
CA GLU A 7 -6.06 3.35 -12.75
C GLU A 7 -4.67 3.23 -13.42
N ASN A 8 -4.37 2.05 -13.98
CA ASN A 8 -3.00 1.71 -14.39
C ASN A 8 -2.37 2.80 -15.27
N PHE A 9 -1.15 3.23 -14.91
CA PHE A 9 -0.38 4.12 -15.76
C PHE A 9 -0.04 3.40 -17.06
N GLN A 10 -0.19 4.11 -18.17
CA GLN A 10 0.25 3.64 -19.47
C GLN A 10 1.60 4.26 -19.75
N LEU A 11 2.68 3.47 -19.75
CA LEU A 11 3.99 3.97 -20.16
C LEU A 11 3.99 4.18 -21.68
N SER A 12 4.32 5.39 -22.10
CA SER A 12 4.44 5.74 -23.52
C SER A 12 5.86 5.50 -24.01
N GLN A 13 5.97 4.73 -25.09
CA GLN A 13 7.15 4.75 -25.95
C GLN A 13 7.01 5.96 -26.90
N LEU A 14 7.84 6.99 -26.67
CA LEU A 14 8.10 8.15 -27.55
C LEU A 14 6.97 9.18 -27.77
N ILE A 15 7.39 10.42 -28.02
CA ILE A 15 6.56 11.65 -28.10
C ILE A 15 5.81 11.79 -29.44
N ASP A 16 6.15 11.02 -30.47
CA ASP A 16 5.52 11.14 -31.78
C ASP A 16 4.99 9.79 -32.34
N TYR A 17 3.73 9.84 -32.78
CA TYR A 17 3.10 9.13 -33.91
C TYR A 17 1.84 8.24 -33.68
N PHE A 18 0.89 8.46 -34.62
CA PHE A 18 -0.30 7.75 -35.12
C PHE A 18 -1.16 6.82 -34.22
N SER A 19 -2.48 7.00 -34.37
CA SER A 19 -3.61 6.33 -33.68
C SER A 19 -3.64 4.80 -33.71
N PHE A 20 -2.76 4.12 -34.46
CA PHE A 20 -2.70 2.66 -34.53
C PHE A 20 -1.75 2.01 -33.50
N GLN A 21 -0.84 2.77 -32.86
CA GLN A 21 0.08 2.27 -31.82
C GLN A 21 -0.45 2.44 -30.38
N PHE A 22 -1.73 2.80 -30.22
CA PHE A 22 -2.37 2.92 -28.90
C PHE A 22 -2.41 1.59 -28.10
N PHE A 23 -2.04 0.46 -28.71
CA PHE A 23 -2.10 -0.88 -28.15
C PHE A 23 -0.79 -1.39 -27.51
N ASP A 24 0.34 -0.69 -27.66
CA ASP A 24 1.66 -1.13 -27.16
C ASP A 24 2.11 -0.44 -25.85
N ARG A 25 1.15 -0.05 -25.01
CA ARG A 25 1.46 0.56 -23.70
C ARG A 25 1.36 -0.48 -22.60
N SER A 26 2.50 -0.97 -22.13
CA SER A 26 2.58 -1.92 -21.03
C SER A 26 2.10 -1.26 -19.73
N PRO A 27 1.00 -1.74 -19.11
CA PRO A 27 0.40 -1.07 -17.95
C PRO A 27 1.25 -1.26 -16.69
N VAL A 28 1.31 -0.25 -15.82
CA VAL A 28 1.88 -0.35 -14.48
C VAL A 28 0.80 -0.05 -13.45
N SER A 29 0.65 -0.94 -12.46
CA SER A 29 -0.21 -0.67 -11.31
C SER A 29 0.49 0.26 -10.33
N CYS A 30 -0.27 1.24 -9.82
CA CYS A 30 0.20 2.18 -8.81
C CYS A 30 -0.77 2.18 -7.63
N LEU A 31 -0.23 1.81 -6.47
CA LEU A 31 -0.91 1.81 -5.18
C LEU A 31 -0.20 2.83 -4.30
N THR A 32 -0.91 3.85 -3.83
CA THR A 32 -0.31 4.89 -3.00
C THR A 32 -0.96 4.92 -1.62
N PHE A 33 -0.13 5.08 -0.60
CA PHE A 33 -0.51 5.29 0.78
C PHE A 33 -0.01 6.65 1.25
N VAL A 34 -0.91 7.46 1.80
CA VAL A 34 -0.57 8.71 2.48
C VAL A 34 -0.66 8.48 3.98
N VAL A 35 0.43 8.77 4.69
CA VAL A 35 0.55 8.53 6.13
C VAL A 35 0.78 9.84 6.83
N TYR A 36 -0.04 10.08 7.85
CA TYR A 36 0.06 11.22 8.74
C TYR A 36 0.57 10.70 10.08
N PHE A 37 1.79 11.08 10.45
CA PHE A 37 2.38 10.81 11.74
C PHE A 37 2.10 12.00 12.65
N GLY A 38 1.33 11.79 13.71
CA GLY A 38 1.15 12.79 14.76
C GLY A 38 2.28 12.72 15.77
N GLY A 39 2.89 13.86 16.09
CA GLY A 39 3.88 14.00 17.15
C GLY A 39 3.73 15.33 17.88
N GLU A 40 4.59 15.57 18.89
CA GLU A 40 4.56 16.78 19.72
C GLU A 40 4.78 18.07 18.90
N LEU A 41 5.55 17.97 17.80
CA LEU A 41 5.85 19.07 16.88
C LEU A 41 4.80 19.26 15.77
N GLY A 42 3.70 18.52 15.83
CA GLY A 42 2.62 18.54 14.84
C GLY A 42 2.57 17.29 13.97
N THR A 43 1.96 17.42 12.80
CA THR A 43 1.70 16.29 11.90
C THR A 43 2.70 16.28 10.75
N THR A 44 3.40 15.17 10.56
CA THR A 44 4.26 14.93 9.38
C THR A 44 3.53 14.06 8.36
N LYS A 45 3.53 14.48 7.09
CA LYS A 45 2.97 13.72 5.96
C LYS A 45 4.08 12.96 5.25
N ARG A 46 3.89 11.66 5.02
CA ARG A 46 4.74 10.81 4.18
C ARG A 46 3.90 10.13 3.10
N VAL A 47 4.49 9.94 1.93
CA VAL A 47 3.84 9.27 0.80
C VAL A 47 4.60 7.98 0.49
N TYR A 48 3.90 6.86 0.39
CA TYR A 48 4.47 5.60 -0.09
C TYR A 48 3.75 5.20 -1.36
N THR A 49 4.47 5.16 -2.46
CA THR A 49 3.94 4.75 -3.75
C THR A 49 4.55 3.42 -4.12
N VAL A 50 3.70 2.44 -4.37
CA VAL A 50 4.10 1.12 -4.81
C VAL A 50 3.79 1.00 -6.29
N LEU A 51 4.84 0.82 -7.10
CA LEU A 51 4.74 0.55 -8.51
C LEU A 51 4.93 -0.94 -8.77
N SER A 52 4.09 -1.51 -9.62
CA SER A 52 4.09 -2.96 -9.83
C SER A 52 3.67 -3.35 -11.24
N ARG A 53 4.28 -4.43 -11.73
CA ARG A 53 3.79 -5.15 -12.90
C ARG A 53 2.57 -6.02 -12.60
N VAL A 54 2.27 -6.29 -11.33
CA VAL A 54 1.10 -7.07 -10.92
C VAL A 54 -0.14 -6.19 -11.06
N LEU A 55 -0.96 -6.49 -12.07
CA LEU A 55 -2.15 -5.71 -12.44
C LEU A 55 -3.39 -6.08 -11.61
N ASN A 56 -3.25 -7.03 -10.68
CA ASN A 56 -4.33 -7.47 -9.81
C ASN A 56 -4.59 -6.47 -8.70
N HIS A 57 -5.70 -5.75 -8.79
CA HIS A 57 -6.19 -4.92 -7.68
C HIS A 57 -6.97 -5.78 -6.68
N THR A 58 -6.24 -6.59 -5.91
CA THR A 58 -6.82 -7.51 -4.92
C THR A 58 -6.35 -7.16 -3.51
N SER A 59 -7.15 -7.55 -2.51
CA SER A 59 -6.79 -7.36 -1.10
C SER A 59 -5.43 -7.95 -0.76
N GLN A 60 -5.10 -9.12 -1.31
CA GLN A 60 -3.82 -9.78 -1.07
C GLN A 60 -2.63 -8.92 -1.49
N VAL A 61 -2.70 -8.33 -2.69
CA VAL A 61 -1.65 -7.44 -3.19
C VAL A 61 -1.54 -6.22 -2.28
N VAL A 62 -2.65 -5.57 -1.93
CA VAL A 62 -2.63 -4.42 -1.01
C VAL A 62 -2.01 -4.79 0.33
N LEU A 63 -2.40 -5.93 0.91
CA LEU A 63 -1.89 -6.39 2.20
C LEU A 63 -0.39 -6.67 2.15
N GLN A 64 0.11 -7.32 1.09
CA GLN A 64 1.54 -7.60 0.93
C GLN A 64 2.35 -6.31 0.78
N CYS A 65 1.86 -5.36 -0.02
CA CYS A 65 2.47 -4.03 -0.16
C CYS A 65 2.47 -3.26 1.17
N LEU A 66 1.34 -3.27 1.88
CA LEU A 66 1.20 -2.61 3.18
C LEU A 66 2.12 -3.24 4.22
N GLU A 67 2.20 -4.57 4.30
CA GLU A 67 3.13 -5.29 5.18
C GLU A 67 4.58 -4.88 4.93
N SER A 68 4.98 -4.70 3.67
CA SER A 68 6.32 -4.21 3.32
C SER A 68 6.59 -2.80 3.85
N ILE A 69 5.63 -1.87 3.68
CA ILE A 69 5.74 -0.50 4.18
C ILE A 69 5.82 -0.46 5.71
N LEU A 70 5.00 -1.26 6.40
CA LEU A 70 4.93 -1.26 7.86
C LEU A 70 6.17 -1.87 8.55
N LYS A 71 7.04 -2.56 7.80
CA LYS A 71 8.33 -3.06 8.32
C LYS A 71 9.42 -1.98 8.37
N ARG A 72 9.17 -0.79 7.82
CA ARG A 72 10.12 0.32 7.85
C ARG A 72 10.30 0.86 9.27
N SER A 73 11.50 1.38 9.56
CA SER A 73 11.91 1.79 10.91
C SER A 73 10.98 2.83 11.53
N GLU A 74 10.39 3.73 10.73
CA GLU A 74 9.44 4.75 11.17
C GLU A 74 8.12 4.20 11.76
N PHE A 75 7.76 2.96 11.44
CA PHE A 75 6.60 2.28 12.04
C PHE A 75 6.95 1.50 13.33
N THR A 76 8.22 1.47 13.73
CA THR A 76 8.70 0.71 14.91
C THR A 76 8.16 1.25 16.23
N SER A 77 7.74 2.49 16.31
CA SER A 77 7.08 3.07 17.51
C SER A 77 5.54 3.06 17.42
N ILE A 78 4.96 2.75 16.26
CA ILE A 78 3.52 2.85 16.01
C ILE A 78 2.79 1.58 16.48
N ASN A 79 1.83 1.71 17.37
CA ASN A 79 1.05 0.56 17.89
C ASN A 79 -0.31 0.41 17.22
N SER A 80 -0.88 1.52 16.74
CA SER A 80 -2.18 1.53 16.09
C SER A 80 -2.23 2.51 14.93
N ILE A 81 -3.01 2.17 13.90
CA ILE A 81 -3.22 3.00 12.72
C ILE A 81 -4.71 3.18 12.47
N LYS A 82 -5.14 4.43 12.28
CA LYS A 82 -6.46 4.72 11.68
C LYS A 82 -6.33 4.62 10.15
N TRP A 83 -6.94 3.61 9.57
CA TRP A 83 -7.00 3.38 8.13
C TRP A 83 -8.21 4.08 7.51
N TRP A 84 -8.03 4.63 6.30
CA TRP A 84 -9.07 5.25 5.48
C TRP A 84 -8.93 4.84 4.00
N SER A 85 -10.05 4.57 3.33
CA SER A 85 -10.15 4.41 1.86
C SER A 85 -11.59 4.64 1.38
N ASP A 86 -11.88 4.68 0.07
CA ASP A 86 -13.28 4.71 -0.44
C ASP A 86 -14.04 3.41 -0.26
N GLY A 87 -13.35 2.36 0.17
CA GLY A 87 -13.91 1.04 0.19
C GLY A 87 -14.12 0.41 -1.19
N GLY A 88 -13.23 0.72 -2.14
CA GLY A 88 -13.06 -0.07 -3.36
C GLY A 88 -12.87 -1.56 -3.05
N PRO A 89 -13.16 -2.47 -4.00
CA PRO A 89 -13.26 -3.91 -3.73
C PRO A 89 -12.03 -4.55 -3.04
N CYS A 90 -10.83 -4.05 -3.32
CA CYS A 90 -9.58 -4.52 -2.70
C CYS A 90 -9.40 -4.05 -1.24
N PHE A 91 -9.92 -2.88 -0.89
CA PHE A 91 -9.83 -2.32 0.46
C PHE A 91 -11.04 -2.69 1.33
N LYS A 92 -12.26 -2.72 0.77
CA LYS A 92 -13.47 -3.15 1.49
C LYS A 92 -13.75 -4.62 1.20
N SER A 93 -12.85 -5.50 1.60
CA SER A 93 -13.05 -6.95 1.55
C SER A 93 -13.00 -7.55 2.96
N GLY A 94 -13.62 -8.72 3.13
CA GLY A 94 -13.56 -9.43 4.40
C GLY A 94 -12.13 -9.87 4.74
N GLU A 95 -11.33 -10.22 3.74
CA GLU A 95 -9.91 -10.55 3.90
C GLU A 95 -9.09 -9.37 4.40
N PHE A 96 -9.21 -8.22 3.72
CA PHE A 96 -8.51 -7.00 4.12
C PHE A 96 -8.90 -6.59 5.53
N ALA A 97 -10.21 -6.57 5.81
CA ALA A 97 -10.72 -6.17 7.11
C ALA A 97 -10.26 -7.11 8.23
N LEU A 98 -10.33 -8.42 8.01
CA LEU A 98 -9.87 -9.40 9.00
C LEU A 98 -8.38 -9.21 9.31
N LYS A 99 -7.54 -9.06 8.26
CA LYS A 99 -6.09 -8.95 8.43
C LYS A 99 -5.70 -7.68 9.18
N LEU A 100 -6.32 -6.54 8.87
CA LEU A 100 -6.03 -5.29 9.59
C LEU A 100 -6.56 -5.31 11.03
N LEU A 101 -7.79 -5.79 11.25
CA LEU A 101 -8.40 -5.82 12.58
C LEU A 101 -7.76 -6.85 13.53
N SER A 102 -7.23 -7.96 12.99
CA SER A 102 -6.42 -8.91 13.77
C SER A 102 -5.00 -8.42 14.07
N GLY A 103 -4.59 -7.34 13.39
CA GLY A 103 -3.26 -6.76 13.49
C GLY A 103 -2.28 -7.35 12.48
N ILE A 104 -1.38 -6.48 12.00
CA ILE A 104 -0.29 -6.87 11.10
C ILE A 104 0.98 -7.05 11.93
N GLN A 105 1.51 -8.27 11.93
CA GLN A 105 2.79 -8.58 12.56
C GLN A 105 3.94 -7.97 11.74
N ILE A 106 4.70 -7.08 12.35
CA ILE A 106 5.85 -6.40 11.71
C ILE A 106 7.21 -6.93 12.22
N SER A 107 7.25 -7.55 13.40
CA SER A 107 8.41 -8.28 13.94
C SER A 107 7.92 -9.41 14.85
N GLU A 108 8.81 -10.26 15.39
CA GLU A 108 8.42 -11.36 16.29
C GLU A 108 7.63 -10.89 17.51
N ILE A 109 7.93 -9.70 18.02
CA ILE A 109 7.34 -9.16 19.25
C ILE A 109 6.33 -8.04 19.02
N LYS A 110 6.07 -7.66 17.76
CA LYS A 110 5.26 -6.47 17.46
C LYS A 110 4.22 -6.68 16.37
N SER A 111 2.99 -6.32 16.73
CA SER A 111 1.82 -6.21 15.88
C SER A 111 1.32 -4.77 15.86
N ILE A 112 0.90 -4.28 14.69
CA ILE A 112 0.19 -3.01 14.55
C ILE A 112 -1.30 -3.29 14.39
N THR A 113 -2.12 -2.73 15.26
CA THR A 113 -3.58 -2.85 15.18
C THR A 113 -4.18 -1.72 14.35
N PHE A 114 -5.36 -1.95 13.78
CA PHE A 114 -6.01 -0.97 12.91
C PHE A 114 -7.43 -0.66 13.38
N LYS A 115 -7.81 0.60 13.23
CA LYS A 115 -9.21 1.01 13.13
C LYS A 115 -9.52 1.27 11.67
N LEU A 116 -10.50 0.58 11.11
CA LEU A 116 -10.86 0.70 9.71
C LEU A 116 -11.95 1.73 9.54
N ASN A 117 -11.71 2.69 8.66
CA ASN A 117 -12.70 3.66 8.23
C ASN A 117 -12.77 3.64 6.70
N TYR A 118 -13.96 3.89 6.19
CA TYR A 118 -14.21 4.10 4.78
C TYR A 118 -14.85 5.48 4.59
N PHE A 119 -14.55 6.15 3.50
CA PHE A 119 -15.24 7.37 3.16
C PHE A 119 -16.67 7.07 2.72
N GLU A 120 -17.56 8.02 2.98
CA GLU A 120 -18.84 8.04 2.30
C GLU A 120 -18.63 8.23 0.79
N PRO A 121 -19.50 7.65 -0.06
CA PRO A 121 -19.44 7.87 -1.50
C PRO A 121 -19.37 9.37 -1.79
N GLN A 122 -18.42 9.80 -2.64
CA GLN A 122 -18.15 11.18 -3.07
C GLN A 122 -17.26 12.07 -2.16
N HIS A 123 -16.69 11.54 -1.06
CA HIS A 123 -15.83 12.33 -0.17
C HIS A 123 -14.47 11.66 0.12
N GLY A 124 -13.45 12.45 0.47
CA GLY A 124 -12.33 12.01 1.34
C GLY A 124 -10.98 11.58 0.74
N LYS A 125 -10.81 11.43 -0.58
CA LYS A 125 -9.53 10.96 -1.16
C LYS A 125 -8.57 12.03 -1.66
N LEU A 126 -8.85 13.31 -1.41
CA LEU A 126 -8.19 14.43 -2.07
C LEU A 126 -6.65 14.37 -2.05
N ASP A 127 -6.04 13.87 -0.97
CA ASP A 127 -4.59 13.75 -0.87
C ASP A 127 -3.98 12.72 -1.82
N VAL A 128 -4.58 11.53 -1.89
CA VAL A 128 -4.07 10.46 -2.76
C VAL A 128 -4.35 10.80 -4.22
N ASP A 129 -5.54 11.34 -4.50
CA ASP A 129 -5.91 11.84 -5.83
C ASP A 129 -5.00 12.98 -6.30
N SER A 130 -4.57 13.86 -5.39
CA SER A 130 -3.62 14.92 -5.68
C SER A 130 -2.25 14.37 -6.10
N ILE A 131 -1.73 13.36 -5.39
CA ILE A 131 -0.45 12.71 -5.75
C ILE A 131 -0.57 12.03 -7.12
N PHE A 132 -1.68 11.35 -7.35
CA PHE A 132 -2.00 10.78 -8.65
C PHE A 132 -2.10 11.82 -9.76
N GLY A 133 -2.64 13.01 -9.48
CA GLY A 133 -2.65 14.14 -10.39
C GLY A 133 -1.25 14.66 -10.68
N ILE A 134 -0.39 14.75 -9.66
CA ILE A 134 1.02 15.12 -9.81
C ILE A 134 1.73 14.14 -10.73
N TYR A 135 1.68 12.84 -10.47
CA TYR A 135 2.32 11.83 -11.32
C TYR A 135 1.83 11.89 -12.78
N ALA A 136 0.52 12.02 -12.98
CA ALA A 136 -0.03 12.15 -14.33
C ALA A 136 0.46 13.42 -15.04
N ASN A 137 0.57 14.54 -14.33
CA ASN A 137 1.08 15.79 -14.88
C ASN A 137 2.58 15.70 -15.20
N LEU A 138 3.40 15.09 -14.32
CA LEU A 138 4.82 14.88 -14.56
C LEU A 138 5.05 14.02 -15.81
N LEU A 139 4.34 12.89 -15.92
CA LEU A 139 4.41 12.02 -17.10
C LEU A 139 3.91 12.70 -18.38
N LYS A 140 3.03 13.69 -18.27
CA LYS A 140 2.52 14.43 -19.43
C LYS A 140 3.46 15.55 -19.88
N HIS A 141 4.10 16.23 -18.96
CA HIS A 141 4.81 17.49 -19.23
C HIS A 141 6.33 17.38 -19.16
N ASN A 142 6.86 16.42 -18.39
CA ASN A 142 8.29 16.27 -18.14
C ASN A 142 8.84 14.95 -18.70
N LEU A 143 8.07 14.23 -19.51
CA LEU A 143 8.50 12.96 -20.07
C LEU A 143 9.83 13.13 -20.85
N PRO A 144 10.86 12.31 -20.57
CA PRO A 144 12.10 12.33 -21.32
C PRO A 144 11.84 12.11 -22.82
N SER A 145 12.64 12.74 -23.68
CA SER A 145 12.53 12.55 -25.13
C SER A 145 12.78 11.11 -25.56
N SER A 146 13.58 10.36 -24.80
CA SER A 146 13.81 8.91 -24.95
C SER A 146 12.64 8.03 -24.47
N GLY A 147 11.63 8.62 -23.85
CA GLY A 147 10.57 7.90 -23.14
C GLY A 147 11.04 7.24 -21.84
N ILE A 148 10.13 6.48 -21.23
CA ILE A 148 10.35 5.64 -20.05
C ILE A 148 10.04 4.20 -20.48
N ASN A 149 11.05 3.34 -20.48
CA ASN A 149 11.01 2.01 -21.11
C ASN A 149 10.99 0.86 -20.09
N SER A 150 11.26 1.15 -18.82
CA SER A 150 11.27 0.16 -17.74
C SER A 150 10.55 0.67 -16.48
N LEU A 151 10.22 -0.25 -15.59
CA LEU A 151 9.64 0.10 -14.28
C LEU A 151 10.62 0.92 -13.43
N HIS A 152 11.92 0.62 -13.53
CA HIS A 152 12.96 1.31 -12.76
C HIS A 152 13.14 2.74 -13.27
N GLU A 153 13.16 2.95 -14.59
CA GLU A 153 13.18 4.29 -15.17
C GLU A 153 11.95 5.12 -14.73
N LEU A 154 10.78 4.50 -14.59
CA LEU A 154 9.59 5.18 -14.05
C LEU A 154 9.80 5.57 -12.58
N MET A 155 10.36 4.68 -11.76
CA MET A 155 10.64 4.95 -10.36
C MET A 155 11.64 6.10 -10.21
N ASP A 156 12.77 6.04 -10.92
CA ASP A 156 13.80 7.07 -10.92
C ASP A 156 13.24 8.41 -11.38
N PHE A 157 12.49 8.41 -12.48
CA PHE A 157 11.82 9.60 -13.00
C PHE A 157 10.92 10.24 -11.94
N LEU A 158 10.04 9.47 -11.30
CA LEU A 158 9.13 10.00 -10.29
C LEU A 158 9.85 10.45 -9.02
N LEU A 159 10.96 9.80 -8.63
CA LEU A 159 11.77 10.21 -7.49
C LEU A 159 12.46 11.56 -7.73
N VAL A 160 12.95 11.78 -8.95
CA VAL A 160 13.68 13.01 -9.34
C VAL A 160 12.71 14.17 -9.60
N GLU A 161 11.64 13.92 -10.33
CA GLU A 161 10.79 14.99 -10.86
C GLU A 161 9.67 15.43 -9.91
N ALA A 162 9.28 14.59 -8.94
CA ALA A 162 8.21 14.97 -8.04
C ALA A 162 8.69 15.97 -6.98
N PRO A 163 7.81 16.88 -6.51
CA PRO A 163 8.18 17.87 -5.52
C PRO A 163 8.73 17.25 -4.23
N GLU A 164 9.86 17.76 -3.73
CA GLU A 164 10.49 17.30 -2.49
C GLU A 164 9.53 17.35 -1.28
N CYS A 165 8.60 18.30 -1.29
CA CYS A 165 7.58 18.45 -0.25
C CYS A 165 6.61 17.26 -0.14
N LEU A 166 6.54 16.38 -1.15
CA LEU A 166 5.76 15.13 -1.06
C LEU A 166 6.36 14.16 -0.05
N GLN A 167 7.66 14.26 0.23
CA GLN A 167 8.37 13.35 1.14
C GLN A 167 8.04 11.88 0.83
N GLN A 168 8.16 11.52 -0.45
CA GLN A 168 7.72 10.23 -0.96
C GLN A 168 8.80 9.16 -0.85
N THR A 169 8.35 7.92 -0.76
CA THR A 169 9.14 6.71 -0.97
C THR A 169 8.46 5.92 -2.08
N ILE A 170 9.21 5.54 -3.11
CA ILE A 170 8.72 4.67 -4.18
C ILE A 170 9.28 3.27 -3.98
N ILE A 171 8.44 2.26 -4.12
CA ILE A 171 8.77 0.86 -3.85
C ILE A 171 8.32 0.02 -5.05
N GLU A 172 9.18 -0.87 -5.52
CA GLU A 172 8.77 -1.91 -6.47
C GLU A 172 8.05 -3.04 -5.73
N TYR A 173 6.98 -3.54 -6.34
CA TYR A 173 6.33 -4.77 -5.90
C TYR A 173 6.20 -5.77 -7.05
N ASP A 174 6.60 -7.01 -6.80
CA ASP A 174 6.31 -8.13 -7.66
C ASP A 174 6.03 -9.39 -6.83
N VAL A 175 5.22 -10.29 -7.36
CA VAL A 175 4.92 -11.58 -6.75
C VAL A 175 4.64 -12.60 -7.83
N ASP A 176 5.04 -13.86 -7.63
CA ASP A 176 4.81 -14.91 -8.63
C ASP A 176 3.51 -15.68 -8.41
N LYS A 177 2.94 -15.58 -7.21
CA LYS A 177 1.72 -16.30 -6.84
C LYS A 177 0.91 -15.56 -5.79
N LEU A 178 -0.41 -15.66 -5.93
CA LEU A 178 -1.37 -15.26 -4.90
C LEU A 178 -1.88 -16.51 -4.18
N ASN A 179 -2.39 -16.33 -2.97
CA ASN A 179 -3.00 -17.40 -2.21
C ASN A 179 -4.38 -17.75 -2.78
N GLU A 180 -4.63 -19.04 -2.96
CA GLU A 180 -5.95 -19.57 -3.36
C GLU A 180 -6.93 -19.67 -2.19
N ARG A 181 -6.40 -19.68 -0.96
CA ARG A 181 -7.15 -19.82 0.27
C ARG A 181 -6.89 -18.63 1.16
N VAL A 182 -7.96 -17.99 1.57
CA VAL A 182 -7.92 -16.78 2.38
C VAL A 182 -8.86 -16.92 3.57
N GLN A 183 -8.64 -16.13 4.60
CA GLN A 183 -9.59 -15.97 5.69
C GLN A 183 -10.31 -14.63 5.50
N ASN A 184 -11.60 -14.62 5.74
CA ASN A 184 -12.44 -13.43 5.63
C ASN A 184 -13.12 -13.15 6.98
N LEU A 185 -13.32 -11.87 7.27
CA LEU A 185 -14.16 -11.44 8.38
C LEU A 185 -15.59 -11.95 8.17
N LYS A 186 -16.11 -12.66 9.17
CA LYS A 186 -17.50 -13.10 9.18
C LYS A 186 -18.36 -12.01 9.84
N VAL A 187 -19.02 -11.20 9.02
CA VAL A 187 -19.96 -10.18 9.46
C VAL A 187 -21.07 -10.00 8.44
N ASP A 188 -22.30 -9.95 8.92
CA ASP A 188 -23.47 -9.78 8.07
C ASP A 188 -23.51 -8.36 7.51
N ASN A 189 -23.92 -8.20 6.27
CA ASN A 189 -24.03 -6.90 5.61
C ASN A 189 -22.73 -6.05 5.66
N PHE A 190 -21.54 -6.67 5.65
CA PHE A 190 -20.23 -6.01 5.73
C PHE A 190 -20.12 -4.70 4.92
N LYS A 191 -20.65 -4.68 3.69
CA LYS A 191 -20.58 -3.53 2.80
C LYS A 191 -21.34 -2.28 3.28
N LYS A 192 -22.32 -2.44 4.18
CA LYS A 192 -23.14 -1.33 4.72
C LYS A 192 -22.40 -0.48 5.74
N TYR A 193 -21.43 -1.06 6.44
CA TYR A 193 -20.71 -0.35 7.50
C TYR A 193 -19.55 0.46 6.91
N LEU A 194 -19.24 1.58 7.56
CA LEU A 194 -18.15 2.48 7.17
C LEU A 194 -17.04 2.53 8.22
N ASN A 195 -17.28 2.03 9.43
CA ASN A 195 -16.23 1.91 10.44
C ASN A 195 -16.26 0.53 11.10
N PHE A 196 -15.06 -0.01 11.35
CA PHE A 196 -14.84 -1.24 12.09
C PHE A 196 -13.69 -1.10 13.09
N GLU A 197 -13.90 -1.66 14.28
CA GLU A 197 -12.93 -1.70 15.36
C GLU A 197 -13.08 -3.01 16.14
N VAL A 198 -11.97 -3.54 16.66
CA VAL A 198 -11.99 -4.69 17.56
C VAL A 198 -11.44 -4.27 18.92
N VAL A 199 -12.22 -4.52 19.96
CA VAL A 199 -11.82 -4.34 21.37
C VAL A 199 -12.17 -5.63 22.10
N ASP A 200 -11.20 -6.23 22.80
CA ASP A 200 -11.40 -7.47 23.58
C ASP A 200 -12.09 -8.61 22.80
N ASN A 201 -11.67 -8.83 21.54
CA ASN A 201 -12.26 -9.81 20.60
C ASN A 201 -13.74 -9.56 20.24
N ILE A 202 -14.25 -8.36 20.51
CA ILE A 202 -15.57 -7.91 20.12
C ILE A 202 -15.42 -6.97 18.92
N LEU A 203 -16.15 -7.25 17.85
CA LEU A 203 -16.22 -6.43 16.65
C LEU A 203 -17.32 -5.37 16.80
N TYR A 204 -16.93 -4.11 16.71
CA TYR A 204 -17.79 -2.95 16.63
C TYR A 204 -17.88 -2.51 15.17
N SER A 205 -19.10 -2.44 14.62
CA SER A 205 -19.35 -2.03 13.23
C SER A 205 -20.33 -0.86 13.21
N ARG A 206 -19.99 0.24 12.54
CA ARG A 206 -20.82 1.46 12.49
C ARG A 206 -21.23 1.78 11.05
N LEU A 207 -22.44 2.30 10.89
CA LEU A 207 -22.98 2.68 9.57
C LEU A 207 -22.31 3.93 9.02
N THR A 208 -21.79 4.78 9.90
CA THR A 208 -21.04 5.99 9.57
C THR A 208 -19.57 5.80 9.97
N SER A 209 -18.71 6.71 9.50
CA SER A 209 -17.30 6.78 9.90
C SER A 209 -17.10 7.59 11.19
N ASP A 210 -18.18 8.15 11.74
CA ASP A 210 -18.18 8.84 13.02
C ASP A 210 -18.10 7.81 14.16
N GLU A 211 -17.01 7.88 14.94
CA GLU A 211 -16.76 6.95 16.06
C GLU A 211 -17.77 7.15 17.22
N THR A 212 -18.47 8.29 17.28
CA THR A 212 -19.45 8.62 18.32
C THR A 212 -20.81 7.96 18.09
N GLU A 213 -21.10 7.54 16.85
CA GLU A 213 -22.36 6.90 16.50
C GLU A 213 -22.47 5.47 17.10
N PRO A 214 -23.68 5.00 17.42
CA PRO A 214 -23.90 3.67 17.97
C PRO A 214 -23.35 2.56 17.06
N ALA A 215 -22.60 1.65 17.66
CA ALA A 215 -22.05 0.49 16.97
C ALA A 215 -22.97 -0.73 17.06
N SER A 216 -23.10 -1.46 15.96
CA SER A 216 -23.53 -2.85 15.98
C SER A 216 -22.40 -3.71 16.54
N VAL A 217 -22.71 -4.54 17.54
CA VAL A 217 -21.73 -5.36 18.25
C VAL A 217 -21.89 -6.82 17.85
N SER A 218 -20.77 -7.49 17.54
CA SER A 218 -20.76 -8.91 17.21
C SER A 218 -19.43 -9.58 17.61
N PRO A 219 -19.37 -10.90 17.76
CA PRO A 219 -18.11 -11.59 18.01
C PRO A 219 -17.14 -11.44 16.83
N PHE A 220 -15.87 -11.14 17.09
CA PHE A 220 -14.84 -11.12 16.05
C PHE A 220 -14.55 -12.55 15.56
N LYS A 221 -15.00 -12.90 14.36
CA LYS A 221 -14.92 -14.25 13.80
C LYS A 221 -14.41 -14.24 12.37
N SER A 222 -13.65 -15.27 12.01
CA SER A 222 -13.18 -15.52 10.65
C SER A 222 -13.92 -16.68 9.99
N MET A 223 -13.97 -16.67 8.66
CA MET A 223 -14.38 -17.81 7.84
C MET A 223 -13.35 -18.05 6.73
N LYS A 224 -13.11 -19.32 6.40
CA LYS A 224 -12.21 -19.69 5.28
C LYS A 224 -12.96 -19.55 3.95
N GLY A 225 -12.27 -19.04 2.93
CA GLY A 225 -12.78 -18.90 1.58
C GLY A 225 -11.75 -19.35 0.54
N LYS A 226 -12.24 -19.72 -0.65
CA LYS A 226 -11.41 -19.89 -1.85
C LYS A 226 -11.55 -18.66 -2.73
N VAL A 227 -10.43 -18.23 -3.30
CA VAL A 227 -10.37 -17.10 -4.23
C VAL A 227 -9.63 -17.51 -5.50
N LYS A 228 -9.93 -16.83 -6.61
CA LYS A 228 -9.18 -17.01 -7.86
C LYS A 228 -7.80 -16.37 -7.70
N ALA A 229 -6.75 -17.17 -7.59
CA ALA A 229 -5.36 -16.72 -7.51
C ALA A 229 -4.74 -16.41 -8.89
N GLN A 230 -5.55 -16.03 -9.87
CA GLN A 230 -5.04 -15.74 -11.22
C GLN A 230 -4.26 -14.43 -11.19
N LEU A 231 -2.99 -14.53 -11.51
CA LEU A 231 -2.08 -13.39 -11.61
C LEU A 231 -2.10 -12.84 -13.03
N LYS A 232 -2.28 -11.52 -13.13
CA LYS A 232 -2.15 -10.72 -14.34
C LYS A 232 -0.91 -9.88 -14.15
N LYS A 233 0.14 -10.16 -14.94
CA LYS A 233 1.36 -9.36 -14.97
C LYS A 233 1.44 -8.56 -16.26
N SER A 234 2.01 -7.37 -16.14
CA SER A 234 2.46 -6.55 -17.24
C SER A 234 3.71 -7.14 -17.89
N ASP A 235 3.89 -6.82 -19.17
CA ASP A 235 5.07 -7.12 -19.97
C ASP A 235 6.13 -6.00 -19.92
N VAL A 236 5.92 -4.94 -19.12
CA VAL A 236 6.94 -3.90 -18.85
C VAL A 236 8.29 -4.55 -18.53
N SER A 237 9.34 -4.04 -19.17
CA SER A 237 10.70 -4.48 -18.94
C SER A 237 11.15 -4.20 -17.50
N ILE A 238 11.85 -5.17 -16.89
CA ILE A 238 12.66 -4.94 -15.70
C ILE A 238 14.11 -4.90 -16.15
N ASP A 239 14.84 -3.88 -15.73
CA ASP A 239 16.29 -3.88 -15.80
C ASP A 239 16.84 -4.85 -14.74
N LYS A 240 17.19 -6.07 -15.17
CA LYS A 240 17.59 -7.16 -14.27
C LYS A 240 18.89 -6.88 -13.52
N GLU A 241 19.77 -6.03 -14.06
CA GLU A 241 21.05 -5.70 -13.43
C GLU A 241 20.90 -4.77 -12.20
N ASN A 242 19.83 -3.97 -12.14
CA ASN A 242 19.54 -3.13 -10.98
C ASN A 242 18.80 -3.89 -9.87
N MET A 243 17.93 -4.85 -10.21
CA MET A 243 17.26 -5.71 -9.22
C MET A 243 18.26 -6.46 -8.33
N GLU A 244 19.34 -6.99 -8.90
CA GLU A 244 20.38 -7.69 -8.12
C GLU A 244 21.07 -6.75 -7.13
N LYS A 245 21.27 -5.48 -7.51
CA LYS A 245 21.89 -4.47 -6.64
C LYS A 245 20.94 -4.05 -5.50
N GLU A 246 19.66 -3.85 -5.79
CA GLU A 246 18.67 -3.48 -4.77
C GLU A 246 18.38 -4.60 -3.78
N LEU A 247 18.31 -5.86 -4.23
CA LEU A 247 18.21 -7.03 -3.35
C LEU A 247 19.41 -7.12 -2.40
N VAL A 248 20.62 -6.93 -2.93
CA VAL A 248 21.84 -6.90 -2.14
C VAL A 248 21.84 -5.73 -1.15
N GLN A 249 21.39 -4.54 -1.57
CA GLN A 249 21.27 -3.36 -0.72
C GLN A 249 20.27 -3.60 0.43
N TYR A 250 19.09 -4.14 0.14
CA TYR A 250 18.08 -4.48 1.13
C TYR A 250 18.57 -5.53 2.13
N GLU A 251 19.23 -6.59 1.66
CA GLU A 251 19.82 -7.61 2.54
C GLU A 251 20.94 -7.04 3.41
N LEU A 252 21.77 -6.14 2.87
CA LEU A 252 22.80 -5.42 3.62
C LEU A 252 22.19 -4.55 4.72
N GLU A 253 21.13 -3.80 4.43
CA GLU A 253 20.42 -2.99 5.43
C GLU A 253 19.79 -3.85 6.53
N GLN A 254 19.23 -5.01 6.18
CA GLN A 254 18.72 -5.97 7.16
C GLN A 254 19.82 -6.54 8.06
N LEU A 255 21.01 -6.83 7.51
CA LEU A 255 22.16 -7.32 8.27
C LEU A 255 22.73 -6.25 9.21
N LEU A 256 22.87 -5.01 8.71
CA LEU A 256 23.35 -3.88 9.51
C LEU A 256 22.39 -3.57 10.68
N ASN A 257 21.09 -3.65 10.45
CA ASN A 257 20.09 -3.48 11.52
C ASN A 257 20.16 -4.62 12.55
N LYS A 258 20.36 -5.87 12.12
CA LYS A 258 20.54 -7.01 13.06
C LYS A 258 21.80 -6.86 13.91
N GLN A 259 22.90 -6.39 13.33
CA GLN A 259 24.14 -6.15 14.07
C GLN A 259 23.99 -5.02 15.09
N SER A 260 23.30 -3.94 14.73
CA SER A 260 23.02 -2.80 15.61
C SER A 260 22.19 -3.21 16.84
N ILE A 261 21.19 -4.09 16.65
CA ILE A 261 20.38 -4.65 17.74
C ILE A 261 21.22 -5.58 18.63
N SER A 262 22.10 -6.40 18.05
CA SER A 262 22.97 -7.30 18.82
C SER A 262 23.98 -6.57 19.69
N GLN A 263 24.54 -5.45 19.20
CA GLN A 263 25.48 -4.62 19.94
C GLN A 263 24.80 -3.86 21.09
N PHE A 264 23.58 -3.37 20.87
CA PHE A 264 22.80 -2.72 21.91
C PHE A 264 22.45 -3.66 23.07
N ASN A 265 22.09 -4.92 22.77
CA ASN A 265 21.81 -5.93 23.80
C ASN A 265 23.08 -6.33 24.59
N SER A 266 24.25 -6.38 23.94
CA SER A 266 25.52 -6.69 24.63
C SER A 266 26.04 -5.58 25.56
N GLN A 267 25.53 -4.34 25.43
CA GLN A 267 25.89 -3.22 26.29
C GLN A 267 24.97 -3.05 27.52
N GLN A 268 23.84 -3.77 27.56
CA GLN A 268 22.94 -3.78 28.72
C GLN A 268 23.23 -4.90 29.73
N GLU A 269 24.17 -5.80 29.42
CA GLU A 269 24.61 -6.90 30.30
C GLU A 269 25.88 -6.57 31.11
N ILE A 270 26.28 -5.30 31.21
CA ILE A 270 27.43 -4.84 32.02
C ILE A 270 26.96 -3.92 33.15
#